data_AF-A0A8J3QL93-F1
#
_entry.id   AF-A0A8J3QL93-F1
#
_cell.length_a   1.000
_cell.length_b   1.000
_cell.length_c   1.000
_cell.angle_alpha   90.00
_cell.angle_beta   90.00
_cell.angle_gamma   90.00
#
_symmetry.space_group_name_H-M   'P 1'
#
loop_
_entity.id
_entity.type
_entity.pdbx_description
1 polymer ?
#
loop_
_entity_poly.entity_id
_entity_poly.type
_entity_poly.pdbx_seq_one_letter_code
_entity_poly.pdbx_strand_id
1 'polypeptide(L)'
;MTVRRVSGRKAVLVAGLVLAGSALAGCGHGSGLTSAVWHGSGVASPSPSPSPVPSATPTGGPAPFVGTASPVTADTVAHTWHSGCPVGPSQLSLLHLSYWGFDNAPHVGTMVVNKSVVPDVLKVFESLYRQRFPIRQMQPEDVYGGSDPASMAADNTSGFNCRNAVADGPPQWSVHAYGEAIDVNTVENPYVFGGQVLPAAGSAYRDRSKVRPGMAVKGGVLVRAFAAVGWQWGGRWSDGPDYQHFSKTGG
;
A
#
# COMPACT_ATOMS: atom_id res chain seq x y z
N MET A 1 32.77 4.13 40.32
CA MET A 1 33.65 4.06 39.13
C MET A 1 32.81 4.44 37.93
N THR A 2 33.08 5.62 37.37
CA THR A 2 32.24 6.30 36.38
C THR A 2 32.76 6.00 34.98
N VAL A 3 32.00 5.28 34.16
CA VAL A 3 32.39 5.01 32.75
C VAL A 3 31.68 6.00 31.83
N ARG A 4 32.46 6.91 31.26
CA ARG A 4 32.05 7.88 30.24
C ARG A 4 31.77 7.17 28.90
N ARG A 5 30.61 7.47 28.31
CA ARG A 5 30.29 7.18 26.90
C ARG A 5 31.11 8.07 25.97
N VAL A 6 31.70 7.51 24.93
CA VAL A 6 32.25 8.25 23.78
C VAL A 6 31.39 7.92 22.56
N SER A 7 30.69 8.93 22.06
CA SER A 7 29.91 8.89 20.82
C SER A 7 30.76 9.46 19.69
N GLY A 8 31.09 8.64 18.69
CA GLY A 8 31.70 9.09 17.43
C GLY A 8 30.71 8.91 16.29
N ARG A 9 30.07 9.99 15.85
CA ARG A 9 29.28 10.03 14.61
C ARG A 9 30.18 10.54 13.48
N LYS A 10 30.46 9.70 12.49
CA LYS A 10 31.03 10.13 11.20
C LYS A 10 29.87 10.46 10.25
N ALA A 11 29.79 11.71 9.81
CA ALA A 11 28.89 12.15 8.75
C ALA A 11 29.53 11.87 7.39
N VAL A 12 28.78 11.23 6.49
CA VAL A 12 29.16 11.07 5.07
C VAL A 12 28.35 12.09 4.28
N LEU A 13 29.04 13.02 3.61
CA LEU A 13 28.45 13.95 2.64
C LEU A 13 28.11 13.17 1.35
N VAL A 14 26.88 13.34 0.86
CA VAL A 14 26.48 12.96 -0.50
C VAL A 14 26.38 14.24 -1.33
N ALA A 15 27.22 14.36 -2.36
CA ALA A 15 27.19 15.46 -3.31
C ALA A 15 26.08 15.23 -4.36
N GLY A 16 25.17 16.18 -4.50
CA GLY A 16 24.14 16.20 -5.54
C GLY A 16 24.69 16.78 -6.85
N LEU A 17 24.42 16.09 -7.95
CA LEU A 17 24.67 16.59 -9.31
C LEU A 17 23.35 17.12 -9.88
N VAL A 18 23.28 18.43 -10.10
CA VAL A 18 22.19 19.11 -10.81
C VAL A 18 22.58 19.20 -12.29
N LEU A 19 21.75 18.66 -13.18
CA LEU A 19 21.84 18.92 -14.61
C LEU A 19 20.57 19.67 -15.04
N ALA A 20 20.75 20.95 -15.34
CA ALA A 20 19.78 21.79 -16.04
C ALA A 20 19.97 21.59 -17.55
N GLY A 21 18.87 21.37 -18.28
CA GLY A 21 18.83 21.29 -19.74
C GLY A 21 17.65 22.10 -20.28
N SER A 22 17.99 23.19 -20.97
CA SER A 22 17.09 24.26 -21.43
C SER A 22 16.20 23.89 -22.61
N ALA A 23 15.05 24.55 -22.67
CA ALA A 23 14.09 24.55 -23.78
C ALA A 23 14.61 25.26 -25.04
N LEU A 24 14.14 24.83 -26.21
CA LEU A 24 14.14 25.63 -27.44
C LEU A 24 12.74 25.62 -28.05
N ALA A 25 12.19 26.83 -28.19
CA ALA A 25 11.00 27.15 -28.96
C ALA A 25 11.36 27.33 -30.44
N GLY A 26 10.46 26.90 -31.33
CA GLY A 26 10.55 27.17 -32.76
C GLY A 26 9.18 27.55 -33.31
N CYS A 27 8.98 28.84 -33.59
CA CYS A 27 7.88 29.36 -34.41
C CYS A 27 8.37 29.49 -35.85
N GLY A 28 7.56 29.08 -36.83
CA GLY A 28 7.84 29.28 -38.25
C GLY A 28 6.54 29.44 -39.04
N HIS A 29 6.30 30.67 -39.51
CA HIS A 29 5.18 31.09 -40.34
C HIS A 29 5.35 30.60 -41.79
N GLY A 30 4.23 30.37 -42.48
CA GLY A 30 4.22 30.15 -43.93
C GLY A 30 2.83 30.34 -44.52
N SER A 31 2.50 31.58 -44.90
CA SER A 31 1.32 31.93 -45.68
C SER A 31 1.50 31.51 -47.14
N GLY A 32 0.45 30.95 -47.74
CA GLY A 32 0.36 30.67 -49.17
C GLY A 32 -1.10 30.70 -49.61
N LEU A 33 -1.48 31.82 -50.23
CA LEU A 33 -2.78 32.05 -50.89
C LEU A 33 -2.78 31.39 -52.27
N THR A 34 -3.83 30.65 -52.61
CA THR A 34 -4.33 30.55 -53.99
C THR A 34 -5.85 30.48 -54.02
N SER A 35 -6.39 31.14 -55.03
CA SER A 35 -7.78 31.58 -55.22
C SER A 35 -8.71 30.53 -55.82
N ALA A 36 -10.01 30.85 -55.68
CA ALA A 36 -11.16 30.45 -56.52
C ALA A 36 -11.64 28.98 -56.38
N VAL A 37 -12.93 28.66 -56.38
CA VAL A 37 -14.04 29.13 -57.22
C VAL A 37 -15.36 29.05 -56.43
N TRP A 38 -16.23 30.03 -56.63
CA TRP A 38 -17.59 30.09 -56.09
C TRP A 38 -18.56 29.41 -57.07
N HIS A 39 -19.25 28.35 -56.63
CA HIS A 39 -20.41 27.79 -57.33
C HIS A 39 -21.45 27.29 -56.32
N GLY A 40 -22.71 27.64 -56.57
CA GLY A 40 -23.85 26.80 -56.21
C GLY A 40 -24.62 27.21 -54.95
N SER A 41 -25.67 28.02 -55.14
CA SER A 41 -26.79 28.14 -54.22
C SER A 41 -27.47 26.78 -54.01
N GLY A 42 -27.53 26.32 -52.77
CA GLY A 42 -28.34 25.19 -52.34
C GLY A 42 -28.85 25.44 -50.92
N VAL A 43 -30.13 25.78 -50.79
CA VAL A 43 -30.79 25.94 -49.49
C VAL A 43 -31.03 24.53 -48.93
N ALA A 44 -30.25 24.13 -47.93
CA ALA A 44 -30.46 22.87 -47.21
C ALA A 44 -31.42 23.09 -46.04
N SER A 45 -32.50 22.29 -46.00
CA SER A 45 -33.45 22.23 -44.88
C SER A 45 -32.76 21.81 -43.57
N PRO A 46 -33.17 22.34 -42.41
CA PRO A 46 -32.62 21.93 -41.13
C PRO A 46 -33.06 20.49 -40.80
N SER A 47 -32.07 19.63 -40.54
CA SER A 47 -32.29 18.29 -39.99
C SER A 47 -32.72 18.39 -38.53
N PRO A 48 -33.71 17.61 -38.05
CA PRO A 48 -34.09 17.64 -36.64
C PRO A 48 -32.94 17.16 -35.76
N SER A 49 -32.61 17.95 -34.72
CA SER A 49 -31.66 17.54 -33.68
C SER A 49 -32.08 16.20 -33.07
N PRO A 50 -31.18 15.22 -32.89
CA PRO A 50 -31.49 14.02 -32.14
C PRO A 50 -31.78 14.41 -30.69
N SER A 51 -32.95 14.03 -30.19
CA SER A 51 -33.30 14.15 -28.78
C SER A 51 -32.21 13.52 -27.90
N PRO A 52 -31.86 14.12 -26.75
CA PRO A 52 -30.89 13.53 -25.84
C PRO A 52 -31.42 12.18 -25.36
N VAL A 53 -30.69 11.11 -25.69
CA VAL A 53 -30.93 9.79 -25.12
C VAL A 53 -30.70 9.92 -23.61
N PRO A 54 -31.65 9.52 -22.73
CA PRO A 54 -31.40 9.56 -21.30
C PRO A 54 -30.21 8.65 -21.00
N SER A 55 -29.10 9.24 -20.53
CA SER A 55 -27.98 8.48 -19.99
C SER A 55 -28.51 7.68 -18.79
N ALA A 56 -28.68 6.38 -18.99
CA ALA A 56 -29.01 5.46 -17.91
C ALA A 56 -27.91 5.60 -16.85
N THR A 57 -28.26 6.16 -15.70
CA THR A 57 -27.40 6.12 -14.52
C THR A 57 -27.17 4.65 -14.18
N PRO A 58 -25.93 4.17 -14.04
CA PRO A 58 -25.71 2.79 -13.63
C PRO A 58 -26.26 2.62 -12.21
N THR A 59 -27.43 1.98 -12.11
CA THR A 59 -28.08 1.53 -10.88
C THR A 59 -27.33 0.30 -10.35
N GLY A 60 -26.05 0.45 -10.04
CA GLY A 60 -25.23 -0.60 -9.46
C GLY A 60 -24.58 -0.07 -8.20
N GLY A 61 -24.91 -0.64 -7.04
CA GLY A 61 -24.07 -0.49 -5.86
C GLY A 61 -22.63 -0.94 -6.16
N PRO A 62 -21.66 -0.62 -5.29
CA PRO A 62 -20.29 -1.04 -5.52
C PRO A 62 -20.19 -2.55 -5.74
N ALA A 63 -19.25 -2.97 -6.58
CA ALA A 63 -18.98 -4.39 -6.82
C ALA A 63 -18.79 -5.12 -5.47
N PRO A 64 -19.32 -6.34 -5.31
CA PRO A 64 -19.14 -7.12 -4.09
C PRO A 64 -17.65 -7.39 -3.82
N PHE A 65 -17.31 -7.61 -2.55
CA PHE A 65 -15.95 -8.02 -2.18
C PHE A 65 -15.59 -9.34 -2.85
N VAL A 66 -14.41 -9.39 -3.47
CA VAL A 66 -13.80 -10.62 -3.98
C VAL A 66 -12.53 -10.91 -3.17
N GLY A 67 -12.45 -12.13 -2.66
CA GLY A 67 -11.27 -12.65 -1.99
C GLY A 67 -11.02 -14.09 -2.42
N THR A 68 -9.88 -14.36 -3.05
CA THR A 68 -9.48 -15.72 -3.49
C THR A 68 -8.13 -16.09 -2.92
N ALA A 69 -7.86 -17.39 -2.84
CA ALA A 69 -6.61 -17.94 -2.35
C ALA A 69 -6.09 -18.99 -3.34
N SER A 70 -4.80 -18.93 -3.65
CA SER A 70 -4.11 -19.91 -4.49
C SER A 70 -2.84 -20.43 -3.81
N PRO A 71 -2.32 -21.60 -4.23
CA PRO A 71 -1.04 -22.11 -3.76
C PRO A 71 0.12 -21.14 -4.03
N VAL A 72 1.17 -21.25 -3.22
CA VAL A 72 2.44 -20.51 -3.34
C VAL A 72 3.55 -21.50 -3.70
N THR A 73 4.38 -21.13 -4.67
CA THR A 73 5.61 -21.86 -5.03
C THR A 73 6.83 -21.07 -4.60
N ALA A 74 8.03 -21.65 -4.68
CA ALA A 74 9.27 -20.93 -4.42
C ALA A 74 9.41 -19.68 -5.31
N ASP A 75 8.97 -19.76 -6.58
CA ASP A 75 9.00 -18.64 -7.53
C ASP A 75 8.08 -17.48 -7.12
N THR A 76 7.00 -17.76 -6.37
CA THR A 76 6.07 -16.74 -5.88
C THR A 76 6.68 -15.90 -4.74
N VAL A 77 7.69 -16.44 -4.05
CA VAL A 77 8.34 -15.85 -2.87
C VAL A 77 9.87 -15.89 -3.02
N ALA A 78 10.37 -15.69 -4.24
CA ALA A 78 11.77 -15.91 -4.59
C ALA A 78 12.74 -15.01 -3.82
N HIS A 79 12.27 -13.84 -3.37
CA HIS A 79 13.06 -12.86 -2.62
C HIS A 79 12.69 -12.79 -1.15
N THR A 80 11.51 -13.31 -0.77
CA THR A 80 10.95 -13.24 0.58
C THR A 80 11.07 -14.55 1.35
N TRP A 81 11.50 -15.64 0.71
CA TRP A 81 11.73 -16.94 1.32
C TRP A 81 13.13 -17.48 1.02
N HIS A 82 13.73 -18.16 2.01
CA HIS A 82 14.99 -18.89 1.87
C HIS A 82 15.04 -20.10 2.81
N SER A 83 16.03 -20.97 2.63
CA SER A 83 16.29 -22.07 3.58
C SER A 83 16.58 -21.50 4.98
N GLY A 84 15.90 -22.01 6.00
CA GLY A 84 15.96 -21.51 7.38
C GLY A 84 14.73 -20.71 7.81
N CYS A 85 13.86 -20.32 6.89
CA CYS A 85 12.57 -19.73 7.23
C CYS A 85 11.71 -20.70 8.04
N PRO A 86 10.90 -20.20 9.01
CA PRO A 86 10.14 -21.07 9.91
C PRO A 86 8.95 -21.76 9.23
N VAL A 87 8.57 -21.33 8.03
CA VAL A 87 7.53 -21.95 7.20
C VAL A 87 8.01 -22.09 5.75
N GLY A 88 7.57 -23.14 5.07
CA GLY A 88 7.84 -23.36 3.64
C GLY A 88 6.78 -22.73 2.72
N PRO A 89 7.06 -22.55 1.42
CA PRO A 89 6.09 -22.03 0.45
C PRO A 89 4.77 -22.81 0.42
N SER A 90 4.83 -24.13 0.64
CA SER A 90 3.65 -25.00 0.72
C SER A 90 2.72 -24.71 1.91
N GLN A 91 3.18 -23.97 2.92
CA GLN A 91 2.38 -23.51 4.07
C GLN A 91 1.80 -22.10 3.86
N LEU A 92 2.17 -21.43 2.76
CA LEU A 92 1.70 -20.09 2.42
C LEU A 92 0.60 -20.14 1.36
N SER A 93 -0.17 -19.06 1.27
CA SER A 93 -1.20 -18.85 0.25
C SER A 93 -1.07 -17.45 -0.34
N LEU A 94 -1.22 -17.35 -1.65
CA LEU A 94 -1.32 -16.09 -2.37
C LEU A 94 -2.79 -15.69 -2.41
N LEU A 95 -3.10 -14.51 -1.88
CA LEU A 95 -4.44 -13.95 -1.86
C LEU A 95 -4.59 -12.89 -2.94
N HIS A 96 -5.75 -12.85 -3.59
CA HIS A 96 -6.22 -11.70 -4.34
C HIS A 96 -7.43 -11.10 -3.61
N LEU A 97 -7.33 -9.85 -3.19
CA LEU A 97 -8.30 -9.22 -2.29
C LEU A 97 -8.79 -7.89 -2.88
N SER A 98 -10.11 -7.69 -2.88
CA SER A 98 -10.69 -6.40 -3.21
C SER A 98 -10.45 -5.39 -2.08
N TYR A 99 -10.09 -4.16 -2.41
CA TYR A 99 -9.93 -3.06 -1.46
C TYR A 99 -10.43 -1.75 -2.06
N TRP A 100 -10.72 -0.75 -1.20
CA TRP A 100 -10.96 0.61 -1.67
C TRP A 100 -9.67 1.40 -1.65
N GLY A 101 -9.34 2.01 -2.78
CA GLY A 101 -8.19 2.91 -2.89
C GLY A 101 -8.46 4.27 -2.26
N PHE A 102 -7.40 5.04 -2.06
CA PHE A 102 -7.53 6.46 -1.67
C PHE A 102 -8.16 7.34 -2.76
N ASP A 103 -8.27 6.82 -3.98
CA ASP A 103 -9.02 7.41 -5.10
C ASP A 103 -10.53 7.17 -5.00
N ASN A 104 -11.00 6.50 -3.93
CA ASN A 104 -12.39 6.08 -3.74
C ASN A 104 -12.90 5.18 -4.88
N ALA A 105 -12.03 4.34 -5.45
CA ALA A 105 -12.40 3.29 -6.39
C ALA A 105 -12.08 1.89 -5.82
N PRO A 106 -12.80 0.83 -6.24
CA PRO A 106 -12.44 -0.53 -5.89
C PRO A 106 -11.23 -0.98 -6.73
N HIS A 107 -10.29 -1.66 -6.08
CA HIS A 107 -9.10 -2.25 -6.67
C HIS A 107 -8.96 -3.72 -6.23
N VAL A 108 -8.08 -4.46 -6.89
CA VAL A 108 -7.66 -5.80 -6.46
C VAL A 108 -6.17 -5.75 -6.15
N GLY A 109 -5.81 -6.22 -4.96
CA GLY A 109 -4.44 -6.32 -4.49
C GLY A 109 -4.04 -7.76 -4.24
N THR A 110 -2.75 -7.98 -4.06
CA THR A 110 -2.18 -9.31 -3.87
C THR A 110 -1.35 -9.37 -2.59
N MET A 111 -1.52 -10.43 -1.80
CA MET A 111 -0.83 -10.61 -0.52
C MET A 111 -0.48 -12.07 -0.27
N VAL A 112 0.69 -12.36 0.28
CA VAL A 112 1.06 -13.71 0.73
C VAL A 112 0.89 -13.82 2.24
N VAL A 113 0.20 -14.85 2.73
CA VAL A 113 0.01 -15.13 4.16
C VAL A 113 0.12 -16.62 4.44
N ASN A 114 0.17 -17.03 5.70
CA ASN A 114 0.05 -18.43 6.10
C ASN A 114 -1.34 -18.98 5.74
N LYS A 115 -1.40 -20.21 5.22
CA LYS A 115 -2.66 -20.91 4.93
C LYS A 115 -3.59 -20.95 6.14
N SER A 116 -3.04 -21.06 7.35
CA SER A 116 -3.80 -21.16 8.60
C SER A 116 -4.63 -19.90 8.90
N VAL A 117 -4.22 -18.74 8.38
CA VAL A 117 -4.88 -17.45 8.66
C VAL A 117 -5.69 -16.90 7.49
N VAL A 118 -5.72 -17.59 6.34
CA VAL A 118 -6.52 -17.16 5.18
C VAL A 118 -7.97 -16.83 5.53
N PRO A 119 -8.70 -17.64 6.33
CA PRO A 119 -10.08 -17.29 6.70
C PRO A 119 -10.21 -15.99 7.50
N ASP A 120 -9.23 -15.68 8.35
CA ASP A 120 -9.22 -14.46 9.16
C ASP A 120 -8.97 -13.24 8.27
N VAL A 121 -7.97 -13.33 7.38
CA VAL A 121 -7.62 -12.25 6.45
C VAL A 121 -8.79 -11.94 5.51
N LEU A 122 -9.46 -12.96 4.96
CA LEU A 122 -10.64 -12.76 4.13
C LEU A 122 -11.75 -12.00 4.88
N LYS A 123 -12.04 -12.35 6.14
CA LYS A 123 -13.03 -11.66 6.97
C LYS A 123 -12.64 -10.21 7.27
N VAL A 124 -11.36 -9.98 7.58
CA VAL A 124 -10.84 -8.63 7.83
C VAL A 124 -11.03 -7.76 6.60
N PHE A 125 -10.53 -8.20 5.45
CA PHE A 125 -10.56 -7.38 4.23
C PHE A 125 -11.97 -7.22 3.66
N GLU A 126 -12.86 -8.22 3.82
CA GLU A 126 -14.28 -8.03 3.51
C GLU A 126 -14.90 -6.91 4.38
N SER A 127 -14.62 -6.93 5.69
CA SER A 127 -15.11 -5.91 6.63
C SER A 127 -14.58 -4.52 6.31
N LEU A 128 -13.30 -4.40 5.96
CA LEU A 128 -12.68 -3.15 5.52
C LEU A 128 -13.30 -2.66 4.21
N TYR A 129 -13.51 -3.55 3.25
CA TYR A 129 -14.10 -3.23 1.96
C TYR A 129 -15.55 -2.73 2.09
N ARG A 130 -16.36 -3.39 2.92
CA ARG A 130 -17.74 -2.95 3.22
C ARG A 130 -17.78 -1.57 3.89
N GLN A 131 -16.81 -1.28 4.74
CA GLN A 131 -16.68 0.03 5.42
C GLN A 131 -15.93 1.08 4.59
N ARG A 132 -15.51 0.73 3.36
CA ARG A 132 -14.72 1.60 2.47
C ARG A 132 -13.47 2.17 3.16
N PHE A 133 -12.82 1.38 4.00
CA PHE A 133 -11.55 1.77 4.59
C PHE A 133 -10.50 1.88 3.48
N PRO A 134 -9.83 3.03 3.30
CA PRO A 134 -8.92 3.21 2.18
C PRO A 134 -7.58 2.52 2.45
N ILE A 135 -7.12 1.79 1.44
CA ILE A 135 -5.82 1.14 1.39
C ILE A 135 -5.04 1.74 0.22
N ARG A 136 -3.78 2.09 0.45
CA ARG A 136 -2.96 2.77 -0.58
C ARG A 136 -2.66 1.83 -1.74
N GLN A 137 -2.10 0.68 -1.41
CA GLN A 137 -1.84 -0.42 -2.30
C GLN A 137 -1.64 -1.70 -1.50
N MET A 138 -1.65 -2.83 -2.19
CA MET A 138 -1.41 -4.14 -1.60
C MET A 138 -0.65 -5.00 -2.60
N GLN A 139 0.64 -5.12 -2.36
CA GLN A 139 1.58 -5.89 -3.16
C GLN A 139 2.32 -6.90 -2.27
N PRO A 140 2.64 -8.11 -2.76
CA PRO A 140 3.55 -9.00 -2.06
C PRO A 140 4.89 -8.31 -1.86
N GLU A 141 5.51 -8.57 -0.71
CA GLU A 141 6.81 -8.01 -0.37
C GLU A 141 7.92 -8.41 -1.37
N ASP A 142 7.69 -9.52 -2.09
CA ASP A 142 8.56 -10.04 -3.14
C ASP A 142 8.77 -9.07 -4.30
N VAL A 143 7.77 -8.23 -4.62
CA VAL A 143 7.84 -7.17 -5.66
C VAL A 143 8.92 -6.14 -5.33
N TYR A 144 9.25 -5.98 -4.05
CA TYR A 144 10.30 -5.08 -3.57
C TYR A 144 11.63 -5.80 -3.33
N GLY A 145 11.78 -7.03 -3.84
CA GLY A 145 12.97 -7.85 -3.61
C GLY A 145 13.14 -8.26 -2.15
N GLY A 146 12.05 -8.39 -1.38
CA GLY A 146 12.07 -8.69 0.05
C GLY A 146 12.50 -7.52 0.96
N SER A 147 12.72 -6.33 0.39
CA SER A 147 13.17 -5.15 1.10
C SER A 147 12.03 -4.46 1.86
N ASP A 148 11.95 -4.76 3.16
CA ASP A 148 11.01 -4.14 4.10
C ASP A 148 11.02 -2.60 4.06
N PRO A 149 12.20 -1.91 4.07
CA PRO A 149 12.21 -0.46 3.95
C PRO A 149 11.67 0.07 2.61
N ALA A 150 11.84 -0.66 1.50
CA ALA A 150 11.36 -0.22 0.19
C ALA A 150 9.83 -0.37 0.08
N SER A 151 9.28 -1.47 0.58
CA SER A 151 7.84 -1.71 0.66
C SER A 151 7.16 -0.69 1.59
N MET A 152 7.76 -0.44 2.76
CA MET A 152 7.29 0.60 3.67
C MET A 152 7.32 1.99 3.03
N ALA A 153 8.41 2.36 2.38
CA ALA A 153 8.53 3.66 1.71
C ALA A 153 7.50 3.85 0.57
N ALA A 154 7.03 2.74 -0.01
CA ALA A 154 5.96 2.74 -1.01
C ALA A 154 4.56 2.82 -0.40
N ASP A 155 4.40 2.88 0.92
CA ASP A 155 3.11 2.90 1.61
C ASP A 155 2.28 1.61 1.36
N ASN A 156 2.96 0.47 1.33
CA ASN A 156 2.34 -0.80 1.00
C ASN A 156 1.50 -1.37 2.16
N THR A 157 0.60 -2.29 1.82
CA THR A 157 -0.06 -3.21 2.75
C THR A 157 0.37 -4.63 2.39
N SER A 158 1.13 -5.31 3.26
CA SER A 158 1.74 -6.60 2.95
C SER A 158 1.72 -7.57 4.13
N GLY A 159 1.96 -8.86 3.82
CA GLY A 159 1.95 -9.96 4.78
C GLY A 159 3.33 -10.60 4.91
N PHE A 160 3.50 -11.81 4.38
CA PHE A 160 4.70 -12.62 4.52
C PHE A 160 5.99 -11.92 4.06
N ASN A 161 6.99 -11.94 4.94
CA ASN A 161 8.39 -11.63 4.64
C ASN A 161 9.28 -12.38 5.64
N CYS A 162 10.10 -13.32 5.17
CA CYS A 162 10.99 -14.08 6.04
C CYS A 162 12.20 -13.24 6.47
N ARG A 163 12.02 -12.51 7.57
CA ARG A 163 13.05 -11.66 8.17
C ARG A 163 13.00 -11.70 9.69
N ASN A 164 14.09 -11.24 10.31
CA ASN A 164 14.08 -10.94 11.73
C ASN A 164 13.22 -9.71 12.04
N ALA A 165 12.74 -9.63 13.27
CA ALA A 165 12.08 -8.46 13.80
C ALA A 165 13.06 -7.29 13.94
N VAL A 166 12.57 -6.06 13.73
CA VAL A 166 13.32 -4.84 14.00
C VAL A 166 13.01 -4.41 15.44
N ALA A 167 13.77 -4.96 16.39
CA ALA A 167 13.60 -4.75 17.82
C ALA A 167 14.94 -4.82 18.55
N ASP A 168 14.98 -4.34 19.79
CA ASP A 168 16.14 -4.50 20.67
C ASP A 168 16.28 -5.96 21.12
N GLY A 169 17.52 -6.42 21.31
CA GLY A 169 17.84 -7.76 21.82
C GLY A 169 18.43 -8.71 20.77
N PRO A 170 18.52 -10.02 21.08
CA PRO A 170 19.04 -11.00 20.13
C PRO A 170 18.10 -11.15 18.92
N PRO A 171 18.61 -11.50 17.73
CA PRO A 171 17.77 -11.71 16.54
C PRO A 171 16.69 -12.74 16.79
N GLN A 172 15.43 -12.39 16.52
CA GLN A 172 14.27 -13.27 16.57
C GLN A 172 13.48 -13.11 15.27
N TRP A 173 12.80 -14.18 14.84
CA TRP A 173 11.92 -14.12 13.68
C TRP A 173 10.79 -13.10 13.90
N SER A 174 10.53 -12.29 12.87
CA SER A 174 9.31 -11.49 12.81
C SER A 174 8.10 -12.41 12.67
N VAL A 175 6.93 -11.99 13.15
CA VAL A 175 5.68 -12.72 12.90
C VAL A 175 5.35 -12.76 11.39
N HIS A 176 5.85 -11.80 10.62
CA HIS A 176 5.82 -11.82 9.15
C HIS A 176 6.53 -13.05 8.55
N ALA A 177 7.58 -13.57 9.21
CA ALA A 177 8.30 -14.75 8.74
C ALA A 177 7.46 -16.03 8.86
N TYR A 178 6.41 -16.02 9.68
CA TYR A 178 5.43 -17.12 9.79
C TYR A 178 4.23 -16.92 8.85
N GLY A 179 4.10 -15.74 8.22
CA GLY A 179 2.94 -15.35 7.43
C GLY A 179 1.69 -15.05 8.27
N GLU A 180 1.85 -14.71 9.55
CA GLU A 180 0.75 -14.51 10.51
C GLU A 180 0.62 -13.03 10.98
N ALA A 181 1.17 -12.12 10.18
CA ALA A 181 1.11 -10.69 10.40
C ALA A 181 0.82 -9.94 9.08
N ILE A 182 0.25 -8.75 9.23
CA ILE A 182 -0.04 -7.82 8.13
C ILE A 182 0.33 -6.42 8.60
N ASP A 183 1.10 -5.72 7.77
CA ASP A 183 1.34 -4.29 7.89
C ASP A 183 0.41 -3.56 6.93
N VAL A 184 -0.26 -2.49 7.37
CA VAL A 184 -1.30 -1.78 6.59
C VAL A 184 -0.97 -0.31 6.40
N ASN A 185 -0.94 0.19 5.16
CA ASN A 185 -0.64 1.58 4.78
C ASN A 185 0.54 2.14 5.59
N THR A 186 1.71 1.58 5.37
CA THR A 186 2.92 1.80 6.17
C THR A 186 3.29 3.29 6.34
N VAL A 187 2.92 4.21 5.43
CA VAL A 187 3.10 5.67 5.63
C VAL A 187 2.01 6.26 6.54
N GLU A 188 0.75 5.88 6.37
CA GLU A 188 -0.33 6.31 7.28
C GLU A 188 -0.18 5.71 8.69
N ASN A 189 0.49 4.57 8.78
CA ASN A 189 0.63 3.77 9.99
C ASN A 189 2.09 3.45 10.29
N PRO A 190 2.95 4.45 10.52
CA PRO A 190 4.37 4.18 10.69
C PRO A 190 4.67 3.36 11.95
N TYR A 191 5.81 2.67 11.89
CA TYR A 191 6.48 2.15 13.06
C TYR A 191 7.33 3.25 13.73
N VAL A 192 7.19 3.41 15.04
CA VAL A 192 8.01 4.30 15.85
C VAL A 192 9.01 3.49 16.66
N PHE A 193 10.29 3.51 16.27
CA PHE A 193 11.34 2.74 16.92
C PHE A 193 12.60 3.57 17.17
N GLY A 194 13.18 3.48 18.37
CA GLY A 194 14.40 4.23 18.71
C GLY A 194 14.28 5.76 18.55
N GLY A 195 13.06 6.31 18.66
CA GLY A 195 12.76 7.72 18.40
C GLY A 195 12.64 8.13 16.93
N GLN A 196 12.79 7.18 16.00
CA GLN A 196 12.59 7.37 14.57
C GLN A 196 11.17 6.98 14.15
N VAL A 197 10.73 7.53 13.03
CA VAL A 197 9.47 7.19 12.37
C VAL A 197 9.79 6.52 11.05
N LEU A 198 9.31 5.30 10.87
CA LEU A 198 9.59 4.45 9.71
C LEU A 198 8.26 4.09 9.02
N PRO A 199 8.11 4.38 7.71
CA PRO A 199 9.01 5.18 6.88
C PRO A 199 9.01 6.67 7.27
N ALA A 200 10.03 7.43 6.88
CA ALA A 200 10.19 8.83 7.27
C ALA A 200 8.97 9.71 6.88
N ALA A 201 8.35 9.44 5.73
CA ALA A 201 7.12 10.10 5.28
C ALA A 201 5.96 9.95 6.27
N GLY A 202 5.96 8.88 7.06
CA GLY A 202 4.95 8.63 8.09
C GLY A 202 5.01 9.59 9.28
N SER A 203 6.04 10.43 9.39
CA SER A 203 6.16 11.42 10.47
C SER A 203 4.94 12.32 10.61
N ALA A 204 4.28 12.63 9.48
CA ALA A 204 3.04 13.41 9.47
C ALA A 204 1.86 12.69 10.15
N TYR A 205 1.89 11.36 10.25
CA TYR A 205 0.82 10.50 10.77
C TYR A 205 1.08 10.01 12.21
N ARG A 206 2.18 10.43 12.83
CA ARG A 206 2.54 10.03 14.20
C ARG A 206 1.51 10.48 15.23
N ASP A 207 0.95 11.67 15.07
CA ASP A 207 -0.05 12.21 16.00
C ASP A 207 -1.43 11.59 15.77
N ARG A 208 -1.76 10.56 16.57
CA ARG A 208 -3.04 9.84 16.50
C ARG A 208 -4.25 10.66 16.96
N SER A 209 -4.08 11.89 17.45
CA SER A 209 -5.20 12.82 17.70
C SER A 209 -5.71 13.49 16.41
N LYS A 210 -4.87 13.56 15.37
CA LYS A 210 -5.19 14.14 14.05
C LYS A 210 -5.51 13.03 13.05
N VAL A 211 -6.64 12.37 13.27
CA VAL A 211 -7.06 11.21 12.46
C VAL A 211 -7.32 11.62 11.01
N ARG A 212 -6.69 10.89 10.09
CA ARG A 212 -6.84 11.01 8.64
C ARG A 212 -7.26 9.66 8.04
N PRO A 213 -7.80 9.63 6.81
CA PRO A 213 -8.15 8.37 6.14
C PRO A 213 -6.97 7.40 6.10
N GLY A 214 -7.24 6.10 6.27
CA GLY A 214 -6.23 5.04 6.23
C GLY A 214 -5.43 4.81 7.51
N MET A 215 -5.69 5.61 8.57
CA MET A 215 -5.01 5.47 9.86
C MET A 215 -5.63 4.38 10.76
N ALA A 216 -4.78 3.56 11.35
CA ALA A 216 -5.05 2.74 12.51
C ALA A 216 -5.17 3.63 13.76
N VAL A 217 -6.30 3.55 14.45
CA VAL A 217 -6.56 4.25 15.70
C VAL A 217 -7.31 3.34 16.66
N LYS A 218 -7.10 3.51 17.97
CA LYS A 218 -7.78 2.70 19.00
C LYS A 218 -9.30 2.78 18.81
N GLY A 219 -9.93 1.62 18.68
CA GLY A 219 -11.37 1.52 18.46
C GLY A 219 -11.83 1.94 17.07
N GLY A 220 -10.93 2.27 16.13
CA GLY A 220 -11.26 2.60 14.74
C GLY A 220 -11.57 1.38 13.87
N VAL A 221 -12.02 1.61 12.64
CA VAL A 221 -12.45 0.57 11.68
C VAL A 221 -11.39 -0.51 11.50
N LEU A 222 -10.15 -0.12 11.20
CA LEU A 222 -9.05 -1.05 10.95
C LEU A 222 -8.75 -1.93 12.16
N VAL A 223 -8.57 -1.30 13.33
CA VAL A 223 -8.24 -2.02 14.57
C VAL A 223 -9.37 -2.95 14.99
N ARG A 224 -10.64 -2.54 14.84
CA ARG A 224 -11.79 -3.40 15.15
C ARG A 224 -11.89 -4.59 14.19
N ALA A 225 -11.58 -4.42 12.90
CA ALA A 225 -11.64 -5.51 11.93
C ALA A 225 -10.67 -6.64 12.30
N PHE A 226 -9.42 -6.29 12.62
CA PHE A 226 -8.43 -7.28 13.09
C PHE A 226 -8.78 -7.85 14.47
N ALA A 227 -9.23 -7.02 15.41
CA ALA A 227 -9.64 -7.50 16.73
C ALA A 227 -10.82 -8.50 16.67
N ALA A 228 -11.72 -8.37 15.69
CA ALA A 228 -12.85 -9.28 15.49
C ALA A 228 -12.44 -10.71 15.10
N VAL A 229 -11.22 -10.89 14.56
CA VAL A 229 -10.62 -12.20 14.29
C VAL A 229 -9.57 -12.59 15.34
N GLY A 230 -9.51 -11.87 16.46
CA GLY A 230 -8.60 -12.16 17.58
C GLY A 230 -7.17 -11.69 17.37
N TRP A 231 -6.89 -10.91 16.32
CA TRP A 231 -5.56 -10.35 16.09
C TRP A 231 -5.31 -9.13 16.97
N GLN A 232 -4.05 -8.96 17.35
CA GLN A 232 -3.58 -7.85 18.16
C GLN A 232 -2.97 -6.77 17.27
N TRP A 233 -2.87 -5.56 17.81
CA TRP A 233 -2.34 -4.38 17.12
C TRP A 233 -1.08 -3.88 17.82
N GLY A 234 0.01 -3.67 17.06
CA GLY A 234 1.29 -3.15 17.56
C GLY A 234 1.23 -1.71 18.06
N GLY A 235 0.24 -0.93 17.62
CA GLY A 235 0.02 0.44 18.08
C GLY A 235 -0.37 0.56 19.56
N ARG A 236 -0.58 -0.57 20.26
CA ARG A 236 -0.88 -0.63 21.70
C ARG A 236 0.37 -0.52 22.59
N TRP A 237 1.57 -0.70 22.02
CA TRP A 237 2.82 -0.66 22.78
C TRP A 237 3.15 0.76 23.25
N SER A 238 3.56 0.91 24.53
CA SER A 238 3.86 2.21 25.15
C SER A 238 5.15 2.83 24.62
N ASP A 239 6.18 2.01 24.42
CA ASP A 239 7.56 2.45 24.19
C ASP A 239 8.06 2.09 22.78
N GLY A 240 7.28 2.50 21.78
CA GLY A 240 7.58 2.28 20.37
C GLY A 240 6.41 1.66 19.63
N PRO A 241 5.30 2.40 19.47
CA PRO A 241 4.12 1.86 18.81
C PRO A 241 4.42 1.52 17.35
N ASP A 242 4.05 0.30 16.96
CA ASP A 242 4.06 -0.14 15.58
C ASP A 242 2.64 -0.06 15.01
N TYR A 243 2.31 1.08 14.41
CA TYR A 243 0.92 1.35 14.01
C TYR A 243 0.47 0.52 12.81
N GLN A 244 1.40 0.11 11.94
CA GLN A 244 1.13 -0.70 10.75
C GLN A 244 0.81 -2.14 11.14
N HIS A 245 1.40 -2.63 12.23
CA HIS A 245 1.47 -4.05 12.52
C HIS A 245 0.21 -4.62 13.17
N PHE A 246 -0.35 -5.63 12.52
CA PHE A 246 -1.41 -6.49 13.05
C PHE A 246 -0.97 -7.95 12.97
N SER A 247 -1.10 -8.69 14.07
CA SER A 247 -0.69 -10.09 14.07
C SER A 247 -1.45 -10.94 15.06
N LYS A 248 -1.43 -12.25 14.83
CA LYS A 248 -2.11 -13.24 15.68
C LYS A 248 -1.56 -13.28 17.11
N THR A 249 -0.26 -13.09 17.28
CA THR A 249 0.42 -13.16 18.57
C THR A 249 0.70 -11.78 19.18
N GLY A 250 0.55 -10.72 18.39
CA GLY A 250 0.68 -9.32 18.83
C GLY A 250 2.07 -8.79 18.97
N GLY A 251 3.04 -9.46 18.32
CA GLY A 251 4.47 -9.14 18.27
C GLY A 251 5.22 -9.50 19.54
#